data_AF-U4KTC4-F1
#
_entry.id   AF-U4KTC4-F1
#
_cell.length_a   1.000
_cell.length_b   1.000
_cell.length_c   1.000
_cell.angle_alpha   90.00
_cell.angle_beta   90.00
_cell.angle_gamma   90.00
#
_symmetry.space_group_name_H-M   'P 1'
#
loop_
_entity.id
_entity.type
_entity.pdbx_description
1 polymer ?
#
loop_
_entity_poly.entity_id
_entity_poly.type
_entity_poly.pdbx_seq_one_letter_code
_entity_poly.pdbx_strand_id
1 'polypeptide(L)'
;MNTQITLLKDGKNAFDEIIKSINEAKEEILINMFIWRDDLIGNEVLDAVINALLRGVKVTIDKDKSSEFLEKGEETKQSMFHKKHTVFGLIKAYFVGISQNKPKPKGYRQQRNFKLEAIMSHKNLTLKTRKNKYDHSKFYLIDHHVLFLGGINIEDKEVTHDLAKMVYHDYMIKITEPSLITLFKERFYGNKSRTSSVYDFILNHKKKKEIRPSFYELIDNAKEEIIITMAYMGHKKTIEKLKAANQRGVSVSILTSNEANLQDHINKKMLAYLFKHKKDNLSIYLSSKMIHTKLLIADNQVTLGSSNMNRTAYQKLDELNFYTTDQQIRDQLIKDRHFELTYSKEVLSLDDLIYPKFKAFIESLIV
;
A
#
# COMPACT_ATOMS: atom_id res chain seq x y z
N MET A 1 19.07 16.25 -13.77
CA MET A 1 19.59 15.58 -12.56
C MET A 1 19.18 14.13 -12.66
N ASN A 2 20.14 13.21 -12.69
CA ASN A 2 19.85 11.78 -12.84
C ASN A 2 19.55 11.23 -11.44
N THR A 3 18.33 11.43 -10.94
CA THR A 3 17.96 10.98 -9.60
C THR A 3 17.80 9.47 -9.61
N GLN A 4 18.72 8.76 -8.95
CA GLN A 4 18.71 7.29 -8.81
C GLN A 4 17.55 6.76 -7.95
N ILE A 5 16.72 7.67 -7.42
CA ILE A 5 15.47 7.40 -6.74
C ILE A 5 14.41 8.27 -7.41
N THR A 6 13.32 7.66 -7.86
CA THR A 6 12.23 8.33 -8.56
C THR A 6 10.91 7.98 -7.90
N LEU A 7 10.13 9.01 -7.53
CA LEU A 7 8.75 8.84 -7.08
C LEU A 7 7.85 8.69 -8.31
N LEU A 8 7.09 7.59 -8.35
CA LEU A 8 6.08 7.32 -9.36
C LEU A 8 4.73 7.58 -8.72
N LYS A 9 4.17 8.74 -9.05
CA LYS A 9 2.88 9.20 -8.58
C LYS A 9 1.81 8.46 -9.37
N ASP A 10 0.97 7.67 -8.70
CA ASP A 10 -0.09 6.83 -9.30
C ASP A 10 0.33 5.54 -10.04
N GLY A 11 -0.67 4.69 -10.31
CA GLY A 11 -0.48 3.40 -10.95
C GLY A 11 -0.10 3.52 -12.41
N LYS A 12 -0.53 4.56 -13.13
CA LYS A 12 -0.16 4.73 -14.54
C LYS A 12 1.35 4.95 -14.65
N ASN A 13 1.90 5.91 -13.91
CA ASN A 13 3.35 6.15 -13.93
C ASN A 13 4.14 4.95 -13.41
N ALA A 14 3.59 4.23 -12.41
CA ALA A 14 4.21 3.01 -11.91
C ALA A 14 4.27 1.89 -12.97
N PHE A 15 3.14 1.53 -13.58
CA PHE A 15 3.09 0.42 -14.52
C PHE A 15 3.81 0.70 -15.84
N ASP A 16 3.78 1.94 -16.33
CA ASP A 16 4.57 2.34 -17.51
C ASP A 16 6.07 2.02 -17.30
N GLU A 17 6.64 2.39 -16.15
CA GLU A 17 8.05 2.16 -15.83
C GLU A 17 8.36 0.70 -15.45
N ILE A 18 7.45 0.03 -14.74
CA ILE A 18 7.60 -1.39 -14.36
C ILE A 18 7.58 -2.28 -15.61
N ILE A 19 6.59 -2.12 -16.49
CA ILE A 19 6.46 -2.91 -17.72
C ILE A 19 7.66 -2.65 -18.63
N LYS A 20 8.09 -1.39 -18.78
CA LYS A 20 9.32 -1.05 -19.49
C LYS A 20 10.52 -1.80 -18.94
N SER A 21 10.72 -1.77 -17.61
CA SER A 21 11.87 -2.43 -16.97
C SER A 21 11.81 -3.96 -17.11
N ILE A 22 10.62 -4.58 -17.06
CA ILE A 22 10.43 -6.02 -17.31
C ILE A 22 10.78 -6.38 -18.76
N ASN A 23 10.42 -5.51 -19.72
CA ASN A 23 10.75 -5.71 -21.13
C ASN A 23 12.25 -5.53 -21.43
N GLU A 24 12.94 -4.70 -20.66
CA GLU A 24 14.39 -4.49 -20.79
C GLU A 24 15.23 -5.58 -20.09
N ALA A 25 14.66 -6.27 -19.11
CA ALA A 25 15.33 -7.28 -18.29
C ALA A 25 16.05 -8.38 -19.09
N LYS A 26 17.21 -8.81 -18.58
CA LYS A 26 18.14 -9.74 -19.21
C LYS A 26 18.40 -11.03 -18.42
N GLU A 27 18.33 -10.99 -17.09
CA GLU A 27 18.78 -12.10 -16.24
C GLU A 27 17.68 -12.64 -15.34
N GLU A 28 17.13 -11.80 -14.46
CA GLU A 28 16.18 -12.20 -13.44
C GLU A 28 15.15 -11.12 -13.11
N ILE A 29 13.91 -11.54 -12.93
CA ILE A 29 12.82 -10.72 -12.43
C ILE A 29 12.22 -11.40 -11.21
N LEU A 30 12.16 -10.68 -10.10
CA LEU A 30 11.38 -11.07 -8.93
C LEU A 30 10.21 -10.11 -8.75
N ILE A 31 9.01 -10.65 -8.65
CA ILE A 31 7.79 -9.90 -8.36
C ILE A 31 7.23 -10.41 -7.03
N ASN A 32 7.19 -9.55 -6.01
CA ASN A 32 6.49 -9.83 -4.76
C ASN A 32 5.21 -9.00 -4.72
N MET A 33 4.06 -9.65 -4.57
CA MET A 33 2.78 -8.98 -4.71
C MET A 33 1.72 -9.54 -3.77
N PHE A 34 0.94 -8.63 -3.18
CA PHE A 34 -0.20 -9.03 -2.37
C PHE A 34 -1.43 -9.33 -3.24
N ILE A 35 -1.86 -8.38 -4.07
CA ILE A 35 -3.01 -8.54 -4.99
C ILE A 35 -2.51 -8.47 -6.44
N TRP A 36 -2.97 -9.43 -7.25
CA TRP A 36 -2.80 -9.40 -8.70
C TRP A 36 -4.11 -9.84 -9.34
N ARG A 37 -4.81 -8.90 -9.96
CA ARG A 37 -6.09 -9.12 -10.63
C ARG A 37 -5.90 -9.65 -12.05
N ASP A 38 -6.87 -10.42 -12.52
CA ASP A 38 -6.96 -10.83 -13.92
C ASP A 38 -7.85 -9.83 -14.66
N ASP A 39 -7.25 -8.68 -14.94
CA ASP A 39 -7.85 -7.53 -15.61
C ASP A 39 -6.87 -6.95 -16.63
N LEU A 40 -7.12 -5.75 -17.17
CA LEU A 40 -6.32 -5.22 -18.28
C LEU A 40 -4.85 -5.03 -17.87
N ILE A 41 -4.60 -4.28 -16.80
CA ILE A 41 -3.25 -4.05 -16.25
C ILE A 41 -2.62 -5.37 -15.78
N GLY A 42 -3.39 -6.23 -15.13
CA GLY A 42 -2.91 -7.54 -14.72
C GLY A 42 -2.44 -8.42 -15.88
N ASN A 43 -3.09 -8.33 -17.03
CA ASN A 43 -2.70 -9.05 -18.23
C ASN A 43 -1.56 -8.36 -18.99
N GLU A 44 -1.44 -7.02 -18.95
CA GLU A 44 -0.28 -6.31 -19.52
C GLU A 44 1.02 -6.67 -18.79
N VAL A 45 1.00 -6.71 -17.46
CA VAL A 45 2.15 -7.17 -16.67
C VAL A 45 2.45 -8.65 -16.97
N LEU A 46 1.42 -9.49 -17.11
CA LEU A 46 1.59 -10.90 -17.48
C LEU A 46 2.23 -11.05 -18.87
N ASP A 47 1.80 -10.25 -19.86
CA ASP A 47 2.37 -10.27 -21.21
C ASP A 47 3.84 -9.86 -21.20
N ALA A 48 4.21 -8.84 -20.40
CA ALA A 48 5.60 -8.46 -20.22
C ALA A 48 6.44 -9.59 -19.59
N VAL A 49 5.88 -10.31 -18.60
CA VAL A 49 6.50 -11.50 -18.01
C VAL A 49 6.66 -12.62 -19.04
N ILE A 50 5.64 -12.90 -19.85
CA ILE A 50 5.70 -13.91 -20.92
C ILE A 50 6.84 -13.56 -21.89
N ASN A 51 6.92 -12.29 -22.33
CA ASN A 51 7.98 -11.83 -23.21
C ASN A 51 9.37 -12.00 -22.58
N ALA A 52 9.52 -11.73 -21.27
CA ALA A 52 10.78 -11.97 -20.56
C ALA A 52 11.16 -13.46 -20.53
N LEU A 53 10.19 -14.34 -20.23
CA LEU A 53 10.41 -15.79 -20.25
C LEU A 53 10.85 -16.29 -21.64
N LEU A 54 10.23 -15.79 -22.71
CA LEU A 54 10.61 -16.11 -24.10
C LEU A 54 12.02 -15.67 -24.46
N ARG A 55 12.51 -14.57 -23.86
CA ARG A 55 13.91 -14.12 -23.99
C ARG A 55 14.89 -14.92 -23.13
N GLY A 56 14.41 -15.88 -22.32
CA GLY A 56 15.25 -16.70 -21.46
C GLY A 56 15.49 -16.12 -20.05
N VAL A 57 14.85 -15.00 -19.70
CA VAL A 57 14.95 -14.38 -18.37
C VAL A 57 14.32 -15.31 -17.32
N LYS A 58 14.93 -15.40 -16.14
CA LYS A 58 14.35 -16.12 -14.99
C LYS A 58 13.30 -15.24 -14.32
N VAL A 59 12.12 -15.78 -14.08
CA VAL A 59 11.05 -15.02 -13.40
C VAL A 59 10.59 -15.76 -12.16
N THR A 60 10.62 -15.10 -11.02
CA THR A 60 10.00 -15.56 -9.78
C THR A 60 8.81 -14.67 -9.46
N ILE A 61 7.63 -15.27 -9.35
CA ILE A 61 6.42 -14.59 -8.86
C ILE A 61 6.08 -15.12 -7.49
N ASP A 62 6.18 -14.24 -6.50
CA ASP A 62 5.78 -14.46 -5.13
C ASP A 62 4.49 -13.71 -4.83
N LYS A 63 3.37 -14.43 -4.84
CA LYS A 63 2.03 -13.86 -4.66
C LYS A 63 1.39 -14.45 -3.41
N ASP A 64 1.01 -13.60 -2.46
CA ASP A 64 0.45 -14.10 -1.20
C ASP A 64 -0.94 -14.71 -1.40
N LYS A 65 -1.17 -15.92 -0.87
CA LYS A 65 -2.50 -16.55 -0.90
C LYS A 65 -3.50 -15.90 0.05
N SER A 66 -3.03 -15.29 1.12
CA SER A 66 -3.90 -14.67 2.13
C SER A 66 -4.73 -13.51 1.58
N SER A 67 -4.38 -12.90 0.44
CA SER A 67 -5.21 -11.90 -0.22
C SER A 67 -6.40 -12.46 -1.01
N GLU A 68 -6.53 -13.79 -1.18
CA GLU A 68 -7.56 -14.41 -2.04
C GLU A 68 -8.99 -13.95 -1.68
N PHE A 69 -9.24 -13.70 -0.39
CA PHE A 69 -10.56 -13.28 0.09
C PHE A 69 -10.87 -11.82 -0.25
N LEU A 70 -9.85 -10.94 -0.31
CA LEU A 70 -9.99 -9.58 -0.83
C LEU A 70 -10.18 -9.63 -2.34
N GLU A 71 -9.38 -10.44 -3.04
CA GLU A 71 -9.54 -10.63 -4.49
C GLU A 71 -10.90 -11.21 -4.88
N LYS A 72 -11.51 -11.97 -3.96
CA LYS A 72 -12.87 -12.45 -4.14
C LYS A 72 -13.93 -11.47 -3.67
N GLY A 73 -13.74 -10.80 -2.54
CA GLY A 73 -14.76 -9.98 -1.89
C GLY A 73 -14.86 -8.57 -2.46
N GLU A 74 -13.74 -8.02 -2.92
CA GLU A 74 -13.63 -6.66 -3.42
C GLU A 74 -13.82 -6.58 -4.93
N GLU A 75 -14.64 -5.60 -5.33
CA GLU A 75 -15.01 -5.25 -6.71
C GLU A 75 -15.53 -6.43 -7.52
N THR A 76 -15.69 -6.37 -8.84
CA THR A 76 -16.16 -7.51 -9.68
C THR A 76 -15.01 -8.28 -10.30
N LYS A 77 -13.76 -7.97 -9.95
CA LYS A 77 -12.58 -8.52 -10.63
C LYS A 77 -12.06 -9.76 -9.92
N GLN A 78 -11.57 -10.71 -10.70
CA GLN A 78 -11.12 -12.02 -10.25
C GLN A 78 -9.60 -11.99 -9.97
N SER A 79 -9.12 -12.91 -9.13
CA SER A 79 -7.69 -13.10 -8.89
C SER A 79 -7.02 -13.63 -10.15
N MET A 80 -5.76 -13.24 -10.43
CA MET A 80 -4.95 -13.87 -11.49
C MET A 80 -4.66 -15.34 -11.17
N PHE A 81 -4.33 -15.66 -9.92
CA PHE A 81 -3.87 -17.00 -9.53
C PHE A 81 -4.89 -17.83 -8.74
N HIS A 82 -5.68 -17.21 -7.85
CA HIS A 82 -6.51 -17.93 -6.86
C HIS A 82 -7.98 -17.99 -7.27
N LYS A 83 -8.27 -18.84 -8.26
CA LYS A 83 -9.63 -19.04 -8.79
C LYS A 83 -10.52 -19.91 -7.90
N LYS A 84 -9.93 -20.80 -7.10
CA LYS A 84 -10.62 -21.71 -6.16
C LYS A 84 -10.49 -21.20 -4.72
N HIS A 85 -11.58 -21.31 -3.96
CA HIS A 85 -11.69 -20.72 -2.62
C HIS A 85 -12.10 -21.77 -1.59
N THR A 86 -11.55 -21.67 -0.39
CA THR A 86 -11.99 -22.48 0.77
C THR A 86 -13.31 -21.95 1.34
N VAL A 87 -14.07 -22.77 2.08
CA VAL A 87 -15.31 -22.32 2.76
C VAL A 87 -15.04 -21.10 3.66
N PHE A 88 -13.97 -21.14 4.45
CA PHE A 88 -13.56 -19.99 5.27
C PHE A 88 -13.19 -18.75 4.44
N GLY A 89 -12.52 -18.94 3.29
CA GLY A 89 -12.23 -17.86 2.34
C GLY A 89 -13.50 -17.22 1.78
N LEU A 90 -14.53 -18.04 1.48
CA LEU A 90 -15.85 -17.54 1.04
C LEU A 90 -16.54 -16.71 2.11
N ILE A 91 -16.51 -17.16 3.37
CA ILE A 91 -17.09 -16.43 4.49
C ILE A 91 -16.39 -15.08 4.66
N LYS A 92 -15.05 -15.05 4.65
CA LYS A 92 -14.29 -13.80 4.72
C LYS A 92 -14.61 -12.85 3.56
N ALA A 93 -14.66 -13.37 2.33
CA ALA A 93 -15.01 -12.58 1.16
C ALA A 93 -16.43 -12.00 1.24
N TYR A 94 -17.38 -12.74 1.80
CA TYR A 94 -18.74 -12.26 2.06
C TYR A 94 -18.75 -11.08 3.04
N PHE A 95 -18.01 -11.16 4.14
CA PHE A 95 -17.89 -10.03 5.08
C PHE A 95 -17.19 -8.82 4.48
N VAL A 96 -16.16 -9.02 3.63
CA VAL A 96 -15.56 -7.93 2.85
C VAL A 96 -16.62 -7.28 1.96
N GLY A 97 -17.42 -8.07 1.25
CA GLY A 97 -18.51 -7.56 0.41
C GLY A 97 -19.57 -6.77 1.20
N ILE A 98 -19.92 -7.19 2.41
CA ILE A 98 -20.84 -6.44 3.30
C ILE A 98 -20.22 -5.12 3.76
N SER A 99 -18.92 -5.10 4.04
CA SER A 99 -18.23 -3.88 4.45
C SER A 99 -18.11 -2.85 3.32
N GLN A 100 -18.33 -3.26 2.07
CA GLN A 100 -18.28 -2.39 0.90
C GLN A 100 -19.65 -1.83 0.54
N ASN A 101 -19.66 -0.58 0.05
CA ASN A 101 -20.86 0.09 -0.42
C ASN A 101 -21.43 -0.53 -1.73
N LYS A 102 -20.66 -1.36 -2.44
CA LYS A 102 -21.04 -1.96 -3.74
C LYS A 102 -20.59 -3.43 -3.85
N PRO A 103 -21.37 -4.41 -3.34
CA PRO A 103 -21.00 -5.82 -3.37
C PRO A 103 -21.01 -6.42 -4.79
N LYS A 104 -20.31 -7.55 -4.98
CA LYS A 104 -20.31 -8.30 -6.25
C LYS A 104 -21.73 -8.69 -6.70
N PRO A 105 -22.03 -8.67 -8.02
CA PRO A 105 -23.23 -9.27 -8.58
C PRO A 105 -23.38 -10.74 -8.18
N LYS A 106 -24.62 -11.16 -7.89
CA LYS A 106 -24.94 -12.56 -7.57
C LYS A 106 -24.56 -13.47 -8.75
N GLY A 107 -23.93 -14.61 -8.47
CA GLY A 107 -23.59 -15.62 -9.47
C GLY A 107 -22.24 -15.43 -10.19
N TYR A 108 -21.44 -14.41 -9.84
CA TYR A 108 -20.11 -14.19 -10.42
C TYR A 108 -19.18 -15.39 -10.19
N ARG A 109 -18.68 -15.99 -11.28
CA ARG A 109 -17.70 -17.09 -11.28
C ARG A 109 -16.39 -16.60 -11.90
N GLN A 110 -15.27 -16.93 -11.25
CA GLN A 110 -13.96 -16.62 -11.80
C GLN A 110 -13.67 -17.55 -12.99
N GLN A 111 -13.14 -16.97 -14.07
CA GLN A 111 -12.76 -17.64 -15.30
C GLN A 111 -11.29 -18.06 -15.28
N ARG A 112 -10.93 -19.01 -16.15
CA ARG A 112 -9.53 -19.40 -16.40
C ARG A 112 -8.81 -18.28 -17.17
N ASN A 113 -7.51 -18.12 -16.92
CA ASN A 113 -6.64 -17.27 -17.73
C ASN A 113 -5.72 -18.18 -18.56
N PHE A 114 -5.97 -18.27 -19.86
CA PHE A 114 -5.23 -19.17 -20.76
C PHE A 114 -3.76 -18.79 -20.92
N LYS A 115 -3.43 -17.49 -20.87
CA LYS A 115 -2.04 -17.00 -20.95
C LYS A 115 -1.22 -17.46 -19.76
N LEU A 116 -1.77 -17.31 -18.55
CA LEU A 116 -1.12 -17.79 -17.33
C LEU A 116 -0.92 -19.31 -17.39
N GLU A 117 -1.97 -20.06 -17.71
CA GLU A 117 -1.90 -21.53 -17.79
C GLU A 117 -0.84 -22.02 -18.77
N ALA A 118 -0.67 -21.33 -19.91
CA ALA A 118 0.32 -21.67 -20.92
C ALA A 118 1.77 -21.55 -20.40
N ILE A 119 2.05 -20.69 -19.42
CA ILE A 119 3.41 -20.48 -18.88
C ILE A 119 3.66 -21.18 -17.55
N MET A 120 2.65 -21.77 -16.90
CA MET A 120 2.81 -22.35 -15.56
C MET A 120 3.87 -23.46 -15.48
N SER A 121 4.16 -24.15 -16.59
CA SER A 121 5.19 -25.18 -16.70
C SER A 121 6.51 -24.68 -17.32
N HIS A 122 6.64 -23.39 -17.61
CA HIS A 122 7.83 -22.83 -18.23
C HIS A 122 9.05 -23.00 -17.32
N LYS A 123 10.16 -23.57 -17.83
CA LYS A 123 11.35 -23.93 -17.04
C LYS A 123 12.00 -22.77 -16.28
N ASN A 124 11.85 -21.54 -16.78
CA ASN A 124 12.40 -20.33 -16.16
C ASN A 124 11.41 -19.61 -15.23
N LEU A 125 10.20 -20.14 -15.04
CA LEU A 125 9.19 -19.55 -14.16
C LEU A 125 9.14 -20.28 -12.82
N THR A 126 9.27 -19.53 -11.73
CA THR A 126 9.04 -20.02 -10.36
C THR A 126 7.81 -19.34 -9.77
N LEU A 127 6.76 -20.11 -9.45
CA LEU A 127 5.53 -19.61 -8.84
C LEU A 127 5.44 -19.98 -7.34
N LYS A 128 5.44 -18.96 -6.46
CA LYS A 128 5.32 -19.13 -5.00
C LYS A 128 3.94 -18.68 -4.48
N THR A 129 2.86 -19.12 -5.12
CA THR A 129 1.52 -18.57 -4.87
C THR A 129 0.64 -19.33 -3.87
N ARG A 130 1.11 -20.47 -3.33
CA ARG A 130 0.23 -21.40 -2.58
C ARG A 130 0.17 -21.19 -1.07
N LYS A 131 1.04 -20.35 -0.50
CA LYS A 131 1.20 -20.18 0.95
C LYS A 131 0.53 -18.88 1.42
N ASN A 132 -0.13 -18.94 2.57
CA ASN A 132 -0.54 -17.74 3.32
C ASN A 132 0.69 -17.22 4.06
N LYS A 133 1.38 -16.22 3.50
CA LYS A 133 2.57 -15.64 4.15
C LYS A 133 2.19 -14.44 5.00
N TYR A 134 1.05 -13.82 4.71
CA TYR A 134 0.61 -12.54 5.26
C TYR A 134 1.58 -11.40 4.91
N ASP A 135 2.23 -11.50 3.75
CA ASP A 135 3.13 -10.49 3.19
C ASP A 135 2.35 -9.49 2.36
N HIS A 136 2.23 -8.29 2.90
CA HIS A 136 1.53 -7.16 2.32
C HIS A 136 2.47 -6.20 1.56
N SER A 137 3.76 -6.51 1.48
CA SER A 137 4.70 -5.74 0.69
C SER A 137 4.49 -5.94 -0.81
N LYS A 138 4.72 -4.89 -1.60
CA LYS A 138 4.75 -4.96 -3.07
C LYS A 138 6.10 -4.45 -3.54
N PHE A 139 6.82 -5.28 -4.29
CA PHE A 139 8.06 -4.84 -4.91
C PHE A 139 8.42 -5.68 -6.14
N TYR A 140 9.26 -5.10 -6.99
CA TYR A 140 9.86 -5.73 -8.15
C TYR A 140 11.36 -5.56 -8.04
N LEU A 141 12.13 -6.63 -8.20
CA LEU A 141 13.59 -6.58 -8.30
C LEU A 141 14.00 -7.16 -9.65
N ILE A 142 14.60 -6.32 -10.50
CA ILE A 142 14.92 -6.64 -11.88
C ILE A 142 16.43 -6.55 -12.09
N ASP A 143 17.03 -7.63 -12.55
CA ASP A 143 18.46 -7.81 -12.83
C ASP A 143 19.38 -7.34 -11.70
N HIS A 144 18.88 -7.30 -10.47
CA HIS A 144 19.58 -6.74 -9.31
C HIS A 144 19.99 -5.25 -9.42
N HIS A 145 19.47 -4.53 -10.41
CA HIS A 145 19.83 -3.13 -10.71
C HIS A 145 18.65 -2.16 -10.67
N VAL A 146 17.42 -2.68 -10.67
CA VAL A 146 16.20 -1.86 -10.52
C VAL A 146 15.32 -2.46 -9.44
N LEU A 147 14.95 -1.65 -8.47
CA LEU A 147 14.00 -1.98 -7.41
C LEU A 147 12.80 -1.04 -7.50
N PHE A 148 11.60 -1.60 -7.62
CA PHE A 148 10.36 -0.87 -7.41
C PHE A 148 9.74 -1.33 -6.09
N LEU A 149 9.22 -0.44 -5.27
CA LEU A 149 8.47 -0.80 -4.06
C LEU A 149 7.42 0.26 -3.71
N GLY A 150 6.36 -0.11 -2.99
CA GLY A 150 5.35 0.87 -2.58
C GLY A 150 4.01 0.25 -2.19
N GLY A 151 2.95 1.04 -2.37
CA GLY A 151 1.59 0.70 -1.94
C GLY A 151 0.70 0.07 -3.01
N ILE A 152 1.09 0.15 -4.28
CA ILE A 152 0.27 -0.18 -5.46
C ILE A 152 0.24 -1.69 -5.72
N ASN A 153 -0.95 -2.26 -5.87
CA ASN A 153 -1.17 -3.63 -6.31
C ASN A 153 -1.31 -3.72 -7.84
N ILE A 154 -1.24 -4.92 -8.42
CA ILE A 154 -1.49 -5.11 -9.86
C ILE A 154 -3.00 -5.21 -10.11
N GLU A 155 -3.63 -4.09 -10.42
CA GLU A 155 -5.06 -3.99 -10.74
C GLU A 155 -5.43 -2.67 -11.46
N ASP A 156 -6.44 -2.72 -12.33
CA ASP A 156 -6.84 -1.58 -13.19
C ASP A 156 -7.22 -0.32 -12.42
N LYS A 157 -7.78 -0.46 -11.21
CA LYS A 157 -8.28 0.68 -10.43
C LYS A 157 -7.17 1.63 -9.96
N GLU A 158 -5.94 1.13 -9.90
CA GLU A 158 -4.76 1.93 -9.59
C GLU A 158 -4.36 2.83 -10.77
N VAL A 159 -4.85 2.53 -11.98
CA VAL A 159 -4.62 3.30 -13.22
C VAL A 159 -5.86 4.09 -13.65
N THR A 160 -7.05 3.53 -13.39
CA THR A 160 -8.33 4.08 -13.86
C THR A 160 -9.20 4.49 -12.67
N HIS A 161 -10.13 3.63 -12.27
CA HIS A 161 -11.02 3.83 -11.13
C HIS A 161 -11.62 2.51 -10.69
N ASP A 162 -12.15 2.47 -9.47
CA ASP A 162 -12.94 1.33 -8.99
C ASP A 162 -14.40 1.38 -9.48
N LEU A 163 -15.23 0.40 -9.07
CA LEU A 163 -16.66 0.37 -9.38
C LEU A 163 -17.47 1.54 -8.79
N ALA A 164 -16.90 2.25 -7.81
CA ALA A 164 -17.45 3.48 -7.27
C ALA A 164 -17.04 4.72 -8.08
N LYS A 165 -16.24 4.54 -9.15
CA LYS A 165 -15.61 5.61 -9.94
C LYS A 165 -14.60 6.43 -9.14
N MET A 166 -14.09 5.88 -8.06
CA MET A 166 -13.05 6.51 -7.26
C MET A 166 -11.70 6.29 -7.93
N VAL A 167 -10.95 7.38 -8.13
CA VAL A 167 -9.55 7.35 -8.58
C VAL A 167 -8.66 7.14 -7.37
N TYR A 168 -7.68 6.25 -7.48
CA TYR A 168 -6.78 5.91 -6.38
C TYR A 168 -5.55 6.81 -6.41
N HIS A 169 -5.14 7.28 -5.24
CA HIS A 169 -3.90 8.05 -5.04
C HIS A 169 -2.95 7.26 -4.14
N ASP A 170 -1.89 6.72 -4.74
CA ASP A 170 -0.84 5.95 -4.09
C ASP A 170 0.49 6.16 -4.86
N TYR A 171 1.58 5.61 -4.33
CA TYR A 171 2.92 5.78 -4.87
C TYR A 171 3.66 4.45 -5.00
N MET A 172 4.51 4.41 -6.02
CA MET A 172 5.65 3.50 -6.08
C MET A 172 6.95 4.32 -6.10
N ILE A 173 8.03 3.70 -5.64
CA ILE A 173 9.38 4.27 -5.68
C ILE A 173 10.23 3.38 -6.56
N LYS A 174 10.87 3.95 -7.58
CA LYS A 174 11.90 3.29 -8.38
C LYS A 174 13.27 3.68 -7.84
N ILE A 175 14.11 2.68 -7.57
CA ILE A 175 15.48 2.83 -7.10
C ILE A 175 16.40 2.12 -8.08
N THR A 176 17.41 2.84 -8.58
CA THR A 176 18.48 2.31 -9.43
C THR A 176 19.86 2.44 -8.78
N GLU A 177 19.92 2.98 -7.56
CA GLU A 177 21.13 3.12 -6.76
C GLU A 177 21.62 1.75 -6.25
N PRO A 178 22.78 1.24 -6.73
CA PRO A 178 23.22 -0.12 -6.41
C PRO A 178 23.42 -0.34 -4.91
N SER A 179 23.91 0.67 -4.19
CA SER A 179 24.14 0.59 -2.74
C SER A 179 22.82 0.42 -1.97
N LEU A 180 21.75 1.08 -2.40
CA LEU A 180 20.42 0.95 -1.79
C LEU A 180 19.73 -0.37 -2.13
N ILE A 181 19.92 -0.88 -3.35
CA ILE A 181 19.41 -2.21 -3.72
C ILE A 181 20.11 -3.31 -2.90
N THR A 182 21.41 -3.14 -2.64
CA THR A 182 22.16 -4.04 -1.76
C THR A 182 21.62 -3.96 -0.33
N LEU A 183 21.43 -2.75 0.20
CA LEU A 183 20.82 -2.54 1.52
C LEU A 183 19.43 -3.18 1.61
N PHE A 184 18.58 -3.02 0.58
CA PHE A 184 17.27 -3.67 0.52
C PHE A 184 17.39 -5.18 0.69
N LYS A 185 18.29 -5.84 -0.07
CA LYS A 185 18.48 -7.30 0.03
C LYS A 185 18.95 -7.73 1.42
N GLU A 186 19.91 -7.00 2.00
CA GLU A 186 20.42 -7.29 3.35
C GLU A 186 19.38 -7.10 4.45
N ARG A 187 18.44 -6.16 4.27
CA ARG A 187 17.35 -5.89 5.21
C ARG A 187 16.19 -6.88 5.03
N PHE A 188 15.78 -7.13 3.78
CA PHE A 188 14.59 -7.93 3.46
C PHE A 188 14.83 -9.45 3.53
N TYR A 189 15.98 -9.92 3.01
CA TYR A 189 16.34 -11.35 3.06
C TYR A 189 17.33 -11.69 4.18
N GLY A 190 18.12 -10.71 4.63
CA GLY A 190 19.07 -10.88 5.72
C GLY A 190 18.48 -10.51 7.08
N ASN A 191 19.38 -10.30 8.05
CA ASN A 191 19.03 -9.86 9.40
C ASN A 191 19.62 -8.47 9.74
N LYS A 192 20.00 -7.69 8.72
CA LYS A 192 20.64 -6.38 8.92
C LYS A 192 19.71 -5.47 9.73
N SER A 193 20.25 -4.76 10.71
CA SER A 193 19.51 -3.77 11.50
C SER A 193 19.41 -2.44 10.77
N ARG A 194 18.44 -1.60 11.20
CA ARG A 194 18.35 -0.23 10.73
C ARG A 194 19.66 0.52 11.02
N THR A 195 19.97 1.46 10.16
CA THR A 195 21.12 2.36 10.27
C THR A 195 20.63 3.81 10.28
N SER A 196 21.39 4.73 10.86
CA SER A 196 21.06 6.17 10.86
C SER A 196 21.42 6.86 9.53
N SER A 197 21.20 6.17 8.40
CA SER A 197 21.54 6.67 7.06
C SER A 197 20.39 7.49 6.45
N VAL A 198 20.71 8.24 5.39
CA VAL A 198 19.73 9.06 4.64
C VAL A 198 18.61 8.22 4.02
N TYR A 199 18.86 6.94 3.76
CA TYR A 199 17.91 6.01 3.16
C TYR A 199 17.95 4.66 3.87
N ASP A 200 16.80 4.12 4.27
CA ASP A 200 16.68 2.77 4.81
C ASP A 200 15.31 2.19 4.44
N PHE A 201 15.04 0.97 4.89
CA PHE A 201 13.75 0.31 4.76
C PHE A 201 13.23 0.02 6.17
N ILE A 202 11.94 0.19 6.43
CA ILE A 202 11.30 -0.20 7.68
C ILE A 202 10.40 -1.39 7.36
N LEU A 203 10.61 -2.51 8.04
CA LEU A 203 9.93 -3.75 7.69
C LEU A 203 9.27 -4.44 8.87
N ASN A 204 8.12 -5.04 8.57
CA ASN A 204 7.59 -6.13 9.37
C ASN A 204 7.94 -7.44 8.67
N HIS A 205 8.50 -8.38 9.44
CA HIS A 205 8.68 -9.77 9.08
C HIS A 205 8.32 -10.65 10.29
N LYS A 206 8.25 -11.98 10.12
CA LYS A 206 7.93 -12.93 11.22
C LYS A 206 8.73 -12.72 12.51
N LYS A 207 10.00 -12.34 12.41
CA LYS A 207 10.91 -12.16 13.55
C LYS A 207 11.13 -10.70 13.97
N LYS A 208 10.66 -9.74 13.17
CA LYS A 208 11.01 -8.33 13.32
C LYS A 208 9.82 -7.46 12.99
N LYS A 209 9.29 -6.70 13.95
CA LYS A 209 8.13 -5.82 13.72
C LYS A 209 8.55 -4.37 13.94
N GLU A 210 9.16 -3.76 12.92
CA GLU A 210 9.75 -2.41 13.02
C GLU A 210 8.77 -1.28 12.72
N ILE A 211 7.69 -1.53 11.95
CA ILE A 211 6.81 -0.45 11.49
C ILE A 211 6.21 0.32 12.67
N ARG A 212 5.55 -0.38 13.60
CA ARG A 212 4.85 0.27 14.72
C ARG A 212 5.81 1.02 15.65
N PRO A 213 6.93 0.43 16.10
CA PRO A 213 7.93 1.17 16.85
C PRO A 213 8.45 2.40 16.11
N SER A 214 8.76 2.28 14.80
CA SER A 214 9.31 3.39 14.02
C SER A 214 8.29 4.52 13.83
N PHE A 215 7.03 4.20 13.55
CA PHE A 215 5.96 5.22 13.46
C PHE A 215 5.78 5.94 14.79
N TYR A 216 5.86 5.21 15.92
CA TYR A 216 5.75 5.82 17.24
C TYR A 216 6.93 6.73 17.54
N GLU A 217 8.13 6.28 17.25
CA GLU A 217 9.36 7.07 17.41
C GLU A 217 9.28 8.37 16.61
N LEU A 218 8.88 8.31 15.34
CA LEU A 218 8.69 9.49 14.49
C LEU A 218 7.68 10.48 15.10
N ILE A 219 6.51 9.99 15.51
CA ILE A 219 5.44 10.84 16.08
C ILE A 219 5.83 11.41 17.46
N ASP A 220 6.48 10.60 18.30
CA ASP A 220 6.88 11.01 19.65
C ASP A 220 8.01 12.03 19.61
N ASN A 221 8.94 11.90 18.66
CA ASN A 221 10.10 12.77 18.55
C ASN A 221 9.86 14.04 17.73
N ALA A 222 8.82 14.09 16.88
CA ALA A 222 8.48 15.25 16.06
C ALA A 222 8.43 16.55 16.89
N LYS A 223 9.00 17.62 16.34
CA LYS A 223 9.14 18.92 17.00
C LYS A 223 8.30 20.01 16.34
N GLU A 224 8.18 19.99 15.02
CA GLU A 224 7.57 21.06 14.25
C GLU A 224 6.27 20.59 13.61
N GLU A 225 6.33 19.49 12.86
CA GLU A 225 5.18 19.01 12.11
C GLU A 225 5.11 17.50 11.91
N ILE A 226 3.88 17.01 11.75
CA ILE A 226 3.55 15.66 11.33
C ILE A 226 2.54 15.75 10.19
N ILE A 227 2.92 15.25 9.01
CA ILE A 227 2.06 15.18 7.83
C ILE A 227 1.75 13.71 7.54
N ILE A 228 0.47 13.37 7.44
CA ILE A 228 -0.01 12.02 7.18
C ILE A 228 -0.91 12.03 5.95
N THR A 229 -0.61 11.15 4.99
CA THR A 229 -1.53 10.78 3.91
C THR A 229 -1.76 9.28 4.02
N MET A 230 -2.93 8.85 4.49
CA MET A 230 -3.13 7.46 4.93
C MET A 230 -4.48 6.90 4.48
N ALA A 231 -4.44 5.68 3.94
CA ALA A 231 -5.63 4.93 3.57
C ALA A 231 -6.43 4.47 4.80
N TYR A 232 -5.79 3.76 5.74
CA TYR A 232 -6.46 3.23 6.93
C TYR A 232 -5.69 3.56 8.21
N MET A 233 -6.38 4.16 9.18
CA MET A 233 -5.80 4.69 10.41
C MET A 233 -6.62 4.34 11.67
N GLY A 234 -7.17 3.13 11.71
CA GLY A 234 -8.02 2.65 12.80
C GLY A 234 -7.32 2.34 14.13
N HIS A 235 -5.98 2.51 14.25
CA HIS A 235 -5.26 2.13 15.46
C HIS A 235 -5.31 3.19 16.56
N LYS A 236 -6.13 2.97 17.60
CA LYS A 236 -6.34 3.92 18.72
C LYS A 236 -5.05 4.50 19.31
N LYS A 237 -4.05 3.66 19.64
CA LYS A 237 -2.81 4.16 20.27
C LYS A 237 -1.96 5.03 19.34
N THR A 238 -2.08 4.87 18.02
CA THR A 238 -1.46 5.80 17.07
C THR A 238 -2.14 7.17 17.15
N ILE A 239 -3.47 7.19 17.21
CA ILE A 239 -4.24 8.43 17.34
C ILE A 239 -3.97 9.14 18.67
N GLU A 240 -3.85 8.41 19.79
CA GLU A 240 -3.45 9.01 21.07
C GLU A 240 -2.08 9.67 20.99
N LYS A 241 -1.13 9.11 20.22
CA LYS A 241 0.19 9.70 20.02
C LYS A 241 0.14 10.96 19.16
N LEU A 242 -0.67 10.97 18.11
CA LEU A 242 -0.90 12.17 17.30
C LEU A 242 -1.58 13.27 18.12
N LYS A 243 -2.56 12.91 18.96
CA LYS A 243 -3.16 13.82 19.94
C LYS A 243 -2.10 14.37 20.89
N ALA A 244 -1.25 13.52 21.46
CA ALA A 244 -0.17 13.96 22.35
C ALA A 244 0.81 14.90 21.63
N ALA A 245 1.19 14.61 20.38
CA ALA A 245 2.05 15.49 19.58
C ALA A 245 1.41 16.85 19.33
N ASN A 246 0.14 16.86 18.92
CA ASN A 246 -0.62 18.09 18.75
C ASN A 246 -0.72 18.89 20.07
N GLN A 247 -0.94 18.20 21.19
CA GLN A 247 -0.94 18.82 22.53
C GLN A 247 0.42 19.39 22.94
N ARG A 248 1.54 18.85 22.44
CA ARG A 248 2.88 19.44 22.62
C ARG A 248 3.12 20.70 21.77
N GLY A 249 2.22 21.04 20.85
CA GLY A 249 2.37 22.18 19.94
C GLY A 249 2.91 21.82 18.56
N VAL A 250 3.10 20.53 18.27
CA VAL A 250 3.49 20.05 16.93
C VAL A 250 2.30 20.21 15.98
N SER A 251 2.50 20.79 14.80
CA SER A 251 1.48 20.87 13.76
C SER A 251 1.13 19.47 13.25
N VAL A 252 -0.14 19.12 13.14
CA VAL A 252 -0.55 17.81 12.63
C VAL A 252 -1.50 18.00 11.46
N SER A 253 -1.11 17.51 10.28
CA SER A 253 -1.91 17.59 9.04
C SER A 253 -2.22 16.18 8.53
N ILE A 254 -3.50 15.82 8.46
CA ILE A 254 -3.95 14.48 8.04
C ILE A 254 -4.78 14.60 6.77
N LEU A 255 -4.48 13.78 5.76
CA LEU A 255 -5.27 13.61 4.55
C LEU A 255 -5.69 12.13 4.43
N THR A 256 -6.99 11.89 4.27
CA THR A 256 -7.55 10.56 3.99
C THR A 256 -8.77 10.70 3.06
N SER A 257 -9.35 9.58 2.65
CA SER A 257 -10.56 9.57 1.81
C SER A 257 -11.79 10.05 2.59
N ASN A 258 -12.67 10.81 1.95
CA ASN A 258 -14.02 11.06 2.46
C ASN A 258 -14.84 9.76 2.47
N GLU A 259 -14.63 8.90 1.48
CA GLU A 259 -15.20 7.55 1.40
C GLU A 259 -14.09 6.55 1.10
N ALA A 260 -13.72 5.76 2.10
CA ALA A 260 -12.73 4.69 1.93
C ALA A 260 -13.39 3.37 1.47
N ASN A 261 -12.72 2.61 0.60
CA ASN A 261 -13.18 1.28 0.16
C ASN A 261 -13.24 0.27 1.32
N LEU A 262 -12.38 0.43 2.33
CA LEU A 262 -12.32 -0.36 3.56
C LEU A 262 -12.05 0.57 4.75
N GLN A 263 -12.53 0.18 5.94
CA GLN A 263 -12.24 0.90 7.20
C GLN A 263 -12.70 2.37 7.24
N ASP A 264 -13.66 2.75 6.40
CA ASP A 264 -14.18 4.13 6.33
C ASP A 264 -14.68 4.63 7.69
N HIS A 265 -15.47 3.80 8.37
CA HIS A 265 -16.16 4.21 9.59
C HIS A 265 -15.23 4.22 10.80
N ILE A 266 -14.28 3.29 10.90
CA ILE A 266 -13.25 3.31 11.94
C ILE A 266 -12.26 4.46 11.73
N ASN A 267 -11.92 4.81 10.48
CA ASN A 267 -11.16 6.02 10.18
C ASN A 267 -11.87 7.27 10.70
N LYS A 268 -13.14 7.48 10.31
CA LYS A 268 -13.94 8.63 10.77
C LYS A 268 -14.10 8.66 12.29
N LYS A 269 -14.29 7.51 12.93
CA LYS A 269 -14.32 7.40 14.41
C LYS A 269 -13.01 7.87 15.05
N MET A 270 -11.86 7.46 14.50
CA MET A 270 -10.55 7.86 15.00
C MET A 270 -10.28 9.35 14.78
N LEU A 271 -10.65 9.88 13.62
CA LEU A 271 -10.54 11.31 13.31
C LEU A 271 -11.45 12.16 14.19
N ALA A 272 -12.70 11.74 14.41
CA ALA A 272 -13.64 12.45 15.28
C ALA A 272 -13.13 12.51 16.73
N TYR A 273 -12.52 11.40 17.20
CA TYR A 273 -11.85 11.40 18.50
C TYR A 273 -10.69 12.41 18.53
N LEU A 274 -9.79 12.40 17.54
CA LEU A 274 -8.68 13.35 17.48
C LEU A 274 -9.17 14.80 17.42
N PHE A 275 -10.14 15.08 16.56
CA PHE A 275 -10.71 16.41 16.34
C PHE A 275 -11.40 17.00 17.59
N LYS A 276 -12.05 16.15 18.40
CA LYS A 276 -12.67 16.57 19.67
C LYS A 276 -11.62 17.02 20.71
N HIS A 277 -10.38 16.56 20.58
CA HIS A 277 -9.30 16.83 21.53
C HIS A 277 -8.17 17.70 20.94
N LYS A 278 -8.45 18.38 19.83
CA LYS A 278 -7.45 19.15 19.08
C LYS A 278 -7.06 20.45 19.77
N LYS A 279 -5.85 20.92 19.47
CA LYS A 279 -5.44 22.32 19.48
C LYS A 279 -5.60 22.91 18.06
N ASP A 280 -5.41 24.23 17.93
CA ASP A 280 -5.67 24.96 16.69
C ASP A 280 -4.76 24.56 15.52
N ASN A 281 -3.63 23.92 15.79
CA ASN A 281 -2.64 23.44 14.81
C ASN A 281 -2.90 21.98 14.35
N LEU A 282 -4.16 21.53 14.37
CA LEU A 282 -4.58 20.28 13.73
C LEU A 282 -5.43 20.59 12.50
N SER A 283 -5.02 20.09 11.34
CA SER A 283 -5.82 20.11 10.12
C SER A 283 -6.12 18.69 9.63
N ILE A 284 -7.38 18.43 9.31
CA ILE A 284 -7.83 17.14 8.76
C ILE A 284 -8.53 17.44 7.43
N TYR A 285 -8.13 16.73 6.39
CA TYR A 285 -8.68 16.85 5.04
C TYR A 285 -9.25 15.53 4.56
N LEU A 286 -10.45 15.59 3.98
CA LEU A 286 -11.16 14.47 3.39
C LEU A 286 -11.19 14.63 1.86
N SER A 287 -10.48 13.76 1.15
CA SER A 287 -10.42 13.78 -0.30
C SER A 287 -11.68 13.20 -0.93
N SER A 288 -12.12 13.78 -2.06
CA SER A 288 -13.12 13.14 -2.92
C SER A 288 -12.58 11.94 -3.70
N LYS A 289 -11.26 11.69 -3.66
CA LYS A 289 -10.59 10.53 -4.26
C LYS A 289 -10.34 9.44 -3.22
N MET A 290 -9.97 8.25 -3.68
CA MET A 290 -9.54 7.18 -2.79
C MET A 290 -8.05 7.38 -2.46
N ILE A 291 -7.77 7.93 -1.28
CA ILE A 291 -6.43 7.99 -0.73
C ILE A 291 -6.02 6.57 -0.35
N HIS A 292 -5.20 5.92 -1.17
CA HIS A 292 -4.63 4.62 -0.87
C HIS A 292 -3.17 4.71 -0.43
N THR A 293 -2.59 5.90 -0.36
CA THR A 293 -1.22 6.16 0.13
C THR A 293 -1.02 5.71 1.59
N LYS A 294 0.23 5.36 1.96
CA LYS A 294 0.68 5.14 3.34
C LYS A 294 1.93 5.95 3.65
N LEU A 295 1.75 7.27 3.75
CA LEU A 295 2.80 8.26 3.95
C LEU A 295 2.72 8.84 5.36
N LEU A 296 3.87 8.89 6.03
CA LEU A 296 4.09 9.66 7.25
C LEU A 296 5.37 10.50 7.05
N ILE A 297 5.24 11.80 7.24
CA ILE A 297 6.36 12.74 7.34
C ILE A 297 6.33 13.32 8.76
N ALA A 298 7.47 13.29 9.44
CA ALA A 298 7.66 13.91 10.75
C ALA A 298 8.91 14.78 10.67
N ASP A 299 8.73 16.11 10.73
CA ASP A 299 9.77 17.09 10.43
C ASP A 299 10.44 16.81 9.06
N ASN A 300 11.72 16.44 9.04
CA ASN A 300 12.46 16.08 7.82
C ASN A 300 12.47 14.58 7.49
N GLN A 301 11.86 13.73 8.32
CA GLN A 301 11.86 12.28 8.16
C GLN A 301 10.62 11.81 7.41
N VAL A 302 10.82 11.01 6.37
CA VAL A 302 9.75 10.49 5.50
C VAL A 302 9.71 8.97 5.61
N THR A 303 8.51 8.39 5.70
CA THR A 303 8.30 6.98 5.43
C THR A 303 7.08 6.74 4.53
N LEU A 304 7.27 5.92 3.51
CA LEU A 304 6.28 5.63 2.47
C LEU A 304 6.37 4.15 2.06
N GLY A 305 5.23 3.47 1.92
CA GLY A 305 5.23 2.08 1.45
C GLY A 305 3.90 1.37 1.61
N SER A 306 3.92 0.14 2.10
CA SER A 306 2.75 -0.73 2.17
C SER A 306 1.93 -0.59 3.46
N SER A 307 2.52 -0.07 4.54
CA SER A 307 1.96 -0.27 5.88
C SER A 307 0.95 0.79 6.33
N ASN A 308 -0.26 0.33 6.65
CA ASN A 308 -1.32 1.15 7.22
C ASN A 308 -1.15 1.37 8.74
N MET A 309 -1.83 2.38 9.29
CA MET A 309 -1.87 2.64 10.73
C MET A 309 -2.99 1.87 11.43
N ASN A 310 -3.00 0.55 11.25
CA ASN A 310 -4.05 -0.33 11.77
C ASN A 310 -3.46 -1.58 12.48
N ARG A 311 -4.29 -2.30 13.25
CA ARG A 311 -3.81 -3.40 14.10
C ARG A 311 -3.24 -4.55 13.27
N THR A 312 -3.90 -4.94 12.19
CA THR A 312 -3.48 -6.03 11.31
C THR A 312 -2.13 -5.74 10.65
N ALA A 313 -1.92 -4.54 10.11
CA ALA A 313 -0.63 -4.11 9.56
C ALA A 313 0.49 -4.18 10.61
N TYR A 314 0.23 -3.67 11.81
CA TYR A 314 1.23 -3.65 12.88
C TYR A 314 1.57 -5.00 13.49
N GLN A 315 0.63 -5.95 13.51
CA GLN A 315 0.78 -7.20 14.29
C GLN A 315 0.93 -8.44 13.41
N LYS A 316 0.17 -8.51 12.31
CA LYS A 316 -0.03 -9.75 11.56
C LYS A 316 0.69 -9.74 10.22
N LEU A 317 0.69 -8.61 9.54
CA LEU A 317 1.26 -8.52 8.20
C LEU A 317 2.77 -8.32 8.24
N ASP A 318 3.43 -8.90 7.26
CA ASP A 318 4.74 -8.46 6.81
C ASP A 318 4.54 -7.25 5.89
N GLU A 319 5.39 -6.25 6.04
CA GLU A 319 5.20 -4.90 5.50
C GLU A 319 6.55 -4.34 5.10
N LEU A 320 6.56 -3.43 4.13
CA LEU A 320 7.75 -2.79 3.64
C LEU A 320 7.47 -1.30 3.38
N ASN A 321 8.19 -0.46 4.10
CA ASN A 321 8.26 0.97 3.83
C ASN A 321 9.69 1.36 3.47
N PHE A 322 9.82 2.32 2.55
CA PHE A 322 11.01 3.12 2.40
C PHE A 322 11.05 4.21 3.48
N TYR A 323 12.24 4.53 3.95
CA TYR A 323 12.52 5.59 4.91
C TYR A 323 13.60 6.50 4.34
N THR A 324 13.43 7.82 4.51
CA THR A 324 14.46 8.77 4.10
C THR A 324 14.43 10.08 4.86
N THR A 325 15.56 10.78 4.91
CA THR A 325 15.69 12.20 5.28
C THR A 325 16.07 13.10 4.10
N ASP A 326 15.95 12.61 2.87
CA ASP A 326 16.22 13.37 1.65
C ASP A 326 15.17 14.45 1.44
N GLN A 327 15.62 15.70 1.48
CA GLN A 327 14.78 16.88 1.36
C GLN A 327 14.10 16.98 -0.01
N GLN A 328 14.72 16.51 -1.09
CA GLN A 328 14.11 16.57 -2.43
C GLN A 328 12.90 15.64 -2.54
N ILE A 329 13.01 14.43 -1.97
CA ILE A 329 11.90 13.47 -1.91
C ILE A 329 10.77 14.04 -1.04
N ARG A 330 11.11 14.61 0.12
CA ARG A 330 10.13 15.26 1.01
C ARG A 330 9.39 16.39 0.29
N ASP A 331 10.11 17.30 -0.37
CA ASP A 331 9.53 18.47 -1.03
C ASP A 331 8.63 18.06 -2.20
N GLN A 332 9.01 17.03 -2.96
CA GLN A 332 8.17 16.48 -4.01
C GLN A 332 6.88 15.87 -3.46
N LEU A 333 6.93 15.12 -2.35
CA LEU A 333 5.73 14.56 -1.70
C LEU A 333 4.82 15.66 -1.13
N ILE A 334 5.39 16.72 -0.57
CA ILE A 334 4.62 17.88 -0.08
C ILE A 334 3.93 18.59 -1.25
N LYS A 335 4.64 18.82 -2.36
CA LYS A 335 4.08 19.40 -3.58
C LYS A 335 2.93 18.55 -4.13
N ASP A 336 3.12 17.23 -4.20
CA ASP A 336 2.08 16.32 -4.68
C ASP A 336 0.87 16.31 -3.75
N ARG A 337 1.10 16.34 -2.43
CA ARG A 337 0.04 16.47 -1.43
C ARG A 337 -0.74 17.77 -1.59
N HIS A 338 -0.09 18.90 -1.81
CA HIS A 338 -0.79 20.18 -2.02
C HIS A 338 -1.75 20.11 -3.21
N PHE A 339 -1.38 19.42 -4.28
CA PHE A 339 -2.28 19.15 -5.38
C PHE A 339 -3.46 18.27 -4.96
N GLU A 340 -3.26 17.23 -4.15
CA GLU A 340 -4.39 16.42 -3.66
C GLU A 340 -5.32 17.19 -2.72
N LEU A 341 -4.81 18.19 -1.99
CA LEU A 341 -5.65 19.06 -1.17
C LEU A 341 -6.65 19.88 -2.00
N THR A 342 -6.39 20.14 -3.30
CA THR A 342 -7.37 20.83 -4.16
C THR A 342 -8.61 19.99 -4.46
N TYR A 343 -8.56 18.68 -4.23
CA TYR A 343 -9.70 17.75 -4.33
C TYR A 343 -10.24 17.36 -2.95
N SER A 344 -9.87 18.09 -1.91
CA SER A 344 -10.15 17.72 -0.53
C SER A 344 -10.89 18.82 0.20
N LYS A 345 -11.78 18.41 1.10
CA LYS A 345 -12.49 19.32 2.01
C LYS A 345 -11.81 19.28 3.38
N GLU A 346 -11.55 20.45 3.96
CA GLU A 346 -11.12 20.53 5.36
C GLU A 346 -12.30 20.21 6.31
N VAL A 347 -12.02 19.44 7.35
CA VAL A 347 -12.96 19.16 8.44
C VAL A 347 -13.02 20.37 9.37
N LEU A 348 -14.17 21.04 9.40
CA LEU A 348 -14.40 22.23 10.21
C LEU A 348 -15.31 21.94 11.40
N SER A 349 -16.10 20.87 11.35
CA SER A 349 -16.92 20.43 12.47
C SER A 349 -16.96 18.89 12.60
N LEU A 350 -17.52 18.40 13.71
CA LEU A 350 -17.74 16.95 13.88
C LEU A 350 -18.79 16.40 12.90
N ASP A 351 -19.61 17.25 12.30
CA ASP A 351 -20.63 16.85 11.32
C ASP A 351 -19.99 16.47 9.96
N ASP A 352 -18.74 16.88 9.72
CA ASP A 352 -17.97 16.40 8.57
C ASP A 352 -17.46 14.95 8.77
N LEU A 353 -17.53 14.41 9.99
CA LEU A 353 -17.00 13.09 10.37
C LEU A 353 -18.12 12.15 10.86
N ILE A 354 -19.24 12.10 10.14
CA ILE A 354 -20.37 11.23 10.49
C ILE A 354 -20.05 9.78 10.14
N TYR A 355 -20.29 8.87 11.09
CA TYR A 355 -20.16 7.43 10.88
C TYR A 355 -21.19 6.64 11.71
N PRO A 356 -21.68 5.48 11.22
CA PRO A 356 -22.50 4.58 12.02
C PRO A 356 -21.65 3.88 13.09
N LYS A 357 -21.95 4.11 14.37
CA LYS A 357 -21.20 3.54 15.52
C LYS A 357 -21.06 2.01 15.45
N PHE A 358 -22.13 1.32 15.05
CA PHE A 358 -22.14 -0.14 14.90
C PHE A 358 -21.18 -0.61 13.81
N LYS A 359 -21.18 0.02 12.62
CA LYS A 359 -20.26 -0.35 11.55
C LYS A 359 -18.79 -0.10 11.94
N ALA A 360 -18.49 1.04 12.55
CA ALA A 360 -17.14 1.33 13.07
C ALA A 360 -16.69 0.32 14.13
N PHE A 361 -17.61 -0.18 14.96
CA PHE A 361 -17.32 -1.24 15.92
C PHE A 361 -16.98 -2.57 15.22
N ILE A 362 -17.78 -2.99 14.24
CA ILE A 362 -17.50 -4.20 13.44
C ILE A 362 -16.13 -4.09 12.74
N GLU A 363 -15.84 -2.97 12.09
CA GLU A 363 -14.54 -2.73 11.47
C GLU A 363 -13.39 -2.85 12.50
N SER A 364 -13.54 -2.31 13.70
CA SER A 364 -12.51 -2.41 14.75
C SER A 364 -12.22 -3.83 15.26
N LEU A 365 -13.10 -4.80 15.00
CA LEU A 365 -12.90 -6.22 15.33
C LEU A 365 -12.19 -6.99 14.22
N ILE A 366 -12.39 -6.57 12.96
CA ILE A 366 -11.83 -7.20 11.77
C ILE A 366 -10.39 -6.74 11.54
N VAL A 367 -10.10 -5.49 11.93
CA VAL A 367 -8.84 -4.78 11.67
C VAL A 367 -7.78 -5.00 12.72
#